data_AF-A0A7W1TW12-F1
#
_entry.id   AF-A0A7W1TW12-F1
#
_cell.length_a   1.000
_cell.length_b   1.000
_cell.length_c   1.000
_cell.angle_alpha   90.00
_cell.angle_beta   90.00
_cell.angle_gamma   90.00
#
_symmetry.space_group_name_H-M   'P 1'
#
loop_
_entity.id
_entity.type
_entity.pdbx_description
1 polymer ?
#
loop_
_entity_poly.entity_id
_entity_poly.type
_entity_poly.pdbx_seq_one_letter_code
_entity_poly.pdbx_strand_id
1 'polypeptide(L)'
;MSARRRLILPLAAILIIAFGALAATVAVGNTPVLGLDLQGGVSVVLQPPDEVNDTAVIDQAIEVIRQRVDALGVAEPDITRQGNAIVIELPGVDDQQRALEVIGQTAELRFRPVQAVIPPAGTPGAPPTTAPVVPTLRPCASVSCPSSRIC
;
A
#
# COMPACT_ATOMS: atom_id res chain seq x y z
N MET A 1 -66.80 -16.03 -3.51
CA MET A 1 -65.45 -16.22 -2.93
C MET A 1 -64.42 -16.86 -3.88
N SER A 2 -64.81 -17.36 -5.05
CA SER A 2 -63.93 -18.02 -6.04
C SER A 2 -63.04 -17.07 -6.86
N ALA A 3 -63.45 -15.82 -7.09
CA ALA A 3 -62.67 -14.84 -7.87
C ALA A 3 -61.38 -14.40 -7.16
N ARG A 4 -61.44 -14.11 -5.85
CA ARG A 4 -60.26 -13.75 -5.05
C ARG A 4 -59.30 -14.93 -4.89
N ARG A 5 -59.83 -16.14 -4.68
CA ARG A 5 -59.02 -17.36 -4.53
C ARG A 5 -58.26 -17.73 -5.82
N ARG A 6 -58.85 -17.42 -6.99
CA ARG A 6 -58.18 -17.57 -8.30
C ARG A 6 -57.01 -16.59 -8.50
N LEU A 7 -57.03 -15.43 -7.85
CA LEU A 7 -55.94 -14.44 -7.89
C LEU A 7 -54.87 -14.68 -6.80
N ILE A 8 -55.27 -15.20 -5.63
CA ILE A 8 -54.36 -15.47 -4.52
C ILE A 8 -53.46 -16.68 -4.80
N LEU A 9 -53.97 -17.71 -5.48
CA LEU A 9 -53.20 -18.91 -5.85
C LEU A 9 -51.94 -18.60 -6.69
N PRO A 10 -52.01 -17.88 -7.82
CA PRO A 10 -50.82 -17.54 -8.61
C PRO A 10 -49.90 -16.57 -7.88
N LEU A 11 -50.43 -15.61 -7.10
CA LEU A 11 -49.62 -14.67 -6.33
C LEU A 11 -48.81 -15.38 -5.24
N ALA A 12 -49.42 -16.32 -4.52
CA ALA A 12 -48.72 -17.15 -3.53
C ALA A 12 -47.68 -18.05 -4.20
N ALA A 13 -47.99 -18.63 -5.37
CA ALA A 13 -47.03 -19.43 -6.12
C ALA A 13 -45.80 -18.59 -6.55
N ILE A 14 -46.01 -17.37 -7.06
CA ILE A 14 -44.91 -16.45 -7.43
C ILE A 14 -44.07 -16.09 -6.20
N LEU A 15 -44.70 -15.77 -5.06
CA LEU A 15 -43.97 -15.46 -3.82
C LEU A 15 -43.13 -16.65 -3.33
N ILE A 16 -43.69 -17.86 -3.36
CA ILE A 16 -42.98 -19.08 -2.95
C ILE A 16 -41.81 -19.37 -3.89
N ILE A 17 -42.00 -19.22 -5.20
CA ILE A 17 -40.94 -19.41 -6.20
C ILE A 17 -39.85 -18.36 -6.03
N ALA A 18 -40.21 -17.09 -5.83
CA ALA A 18 -39.26 -16.00 -5.64
C ALA A 18 -38.42 -16.19 -4.36
N PHE A 19 -39.07 -16.47 -3.23
CA PHE A 19 -38.37 -16.73 -1.97
C PHE A 19 -37.54 -18.02 -2.01
N GLY A 20 -38.06 -19.08 -2.65
CA GLY A 20 -37.34 -20.34 -2.82
C GLY A 20 -36.10 -20.19 -3.70
N ALA A 21 -36.20 -19.47 -4.82
CA ALA A 21 -35.07 -19.18 -5.68
C ALA A 21 -34.03 -18.30 -4.96
N LEU A 22 -34.46 -17.28 -4.22
CA LEU A 22 -33.56 -16.45 -3.42
C LEU A 22 -32.83 -17.27 -2.34
N ALA A 23 -33.55 -18.07 -1.57
CA ALA A 23 -32.98 -18.92 -0.54
C ALA A 23 -32.00 -19.96 -1.12
N ALA A 24 -32.34 -20.57 -2.26
CA ALA A 24 -31.46 -21.48 -2.97
C ALA A 24 -30.17 -20.78 -3.44
N THR A 25 -30.29 -19.56 -3.96
CA THR A 25 -29.13 -18.78 -4.44
C THR A 25 -28.18 -18.43 -3.30
N VAL A 26 -28.73 -18.03 -2.14
CA VAL A 26 -27.95 -17.75 -0.91
C VAL A 26 -27.29 -19.03 -0.36
N ALA A 27 -28.00 -20.16 -0.35
CA ALA A 27 -27.48 -21.43 0.17
C ALA A 27 -26.35 -22.03 -0.69
N VAL A 28 -26.36 -21.77 -2.01
CA VAL A 28 -25.31 -22.21 -2.94
C VAL A 28 -24.03 -21.36 -2.80
N GLY A 29 -24.05 -20.30 -2.00
CA GLY A 29 -22.86 -19.48 -1.76
C GLY A 29 -22.44 -18.67 -2.99
N ASN A 30 -23.33 -18.49 -3.95
CA ASN A 30 -23.08 -17.66 -5.12
C ASN A 30 -23.16 -16.18 -4.70
N THR A 31 -22.08 -15.69 -4.10
CA THR A 31 -21.94 -14.27 -3.77
C THR A 31 -21.93 -13.49 -5.08
N PRO A 32 -22.84 -12.51 -5.29
CA PRO A 32 -22.75 -11.64 -6.45
C PRO A 32 -21.37 -10.97 -6.48
N VAL A 33 -20.84 -10.65 -7.66
CA VAL A 33 -19.55 -9.93 -7.74
C VAL A 33 -19.78 -8.55 -7.12
N LEU A 34 -19.11 -8.34 -5.98
CA LEU A 34 -19.23 -7.15 -5.14
C LEU A 34 -18.40 -6.05 -5.80
N GLY A 35 -18.99 -4.88 -6.09
CA GLY A 35 -18.30 -3.79 -6.78
C GLY A 35 -17.05 -3.29 -6.03
N LEU A 36 -16.35 -2.31 -6.62
CA LEU A 36 -15.10 -1.71 -6.12
C LEU A 36 -15.08 -1.42 -4.59
N ASP A 37 -16.22 -1.08 -4.00
CA ASP A 37 -16.40 -0.80 -2.56
C ASP A 37 -16.23 -2.04 -1.65
N LEU A 38 -16.38 -3.24 -2.22
CA LEU A 38 -16.46 -4.50 -1.47
C LEU A 38 -15.44 -5.56 -1.94
N GLN A 39 -14.78 -5.35 -3.08
CA GLN A 39 -13.64 -6.14 -3.56
C GLN A 39 -12.30 -5.40 -3.48
N GLY A 40 -12.31 -4.11 -3.09
CA GLY A 40 -11.11 -3.36 -2.76
C GLY A 40 -10.25 -3.04 -3.98
N GLY A 41 -10.12 -1.77 -4.30
CA GLY A 41 -9.14 -1.30 -5.27
C GLY A 41 -9.04 0.22 -5.27
N VAL A 42 -7.90 0.73 -5.75
CA VAL A 42 -7.70 2.18 -5.87
C VAL A 42 -7.10 2.50 -7.24
N SER A 43 -7.68 3.50 -7.91
CA SER A 43 -7.16 4.06 -9.17
C SER A 43 -6.76 5.52 -8.91
N VAL A 44 -5.52 5.85 -9.20
CA VAL A 44 -4.94 7.19 -8.93
C VAL A 44 -4.23 7.67 -10.18
N VAL A 45 -4.44 8.95 -10.50
CA VAL A 45 -3.71 9.63 -11.58
C VAL A 45 -2.76 10.64 -10.93
N LEU A 46 -1.46 10.40 -11.11
CA LEU A 46 -0.41 11.31 -10.63
C LEU A 46 0.03 12.22 -11.77
N GLN A 47 0.03 13.52 -11.50
CA GLN A 47 0.54 14.55 -12.40
C GLN A 47 1.87 15.08 -11.85
N PRO A 48 2.94 15.15 -12.67
CA PRO A 48 4.21 15.72 -12.24
C PRO A 48 4.07 17.24 -11.98
N PRO A 49 4.70 17.77 -10.91
CA PRO A 49 4.54 19.17 -10.48
C PRO A 49 5.24 20.21 -11.37
N ASP A 50 5.96 19.82 -12.42
CA ASP A 50 6.62 20.71 -13.38
C ASP A 50 6.60 20.06 -14.77
N GLU A 51 6.85 20.81 -15.86
CA GLU A 51 6.99 20.27 -17.24
C GLU A 51 8.30 19.46 -17.42
N VAL A 52 8.55 18.50 -16.53
CA VAL A 52 9.66 17.57 -16.65
C VAL A 52 9.21 16.45 -17.60
N ASN A 53 9.55 16.58 -18.88
CA ASN A 53 9.30 15.56 -19.91
C ASN A 53 10.44 14.53 -20.01
N ASP A 54 11.37 14.51 -19.06
CA ASP A 54 12.46 13.55 -19.06
C ASP A 54 11.93 12.14 -18.75
N THR A 55 11.95 11.29 -19.77
CA THR A 55 11.45 9.91 -19.68
C THR A 55 12.17 9.12 -18.58
N ALA A 56 13.47 9.35 -18.39
CA ALA A 56 14.27 8.69 -17.36
C ALA A 56 13.77 9.00 -15.93
N VAL A 57 13.28 10.22 -15.68
CA VAL A 57 12.75 10.62 -14.37
C VAL A 57 11.39 9.94 -14.11
N ILE A 58 10.55 9.86 -15.14
CA ILE A 58 9.26 9.17 -15.06
C ILE A 58 9.45 7.66 -14.85
N ASP A 59 10.37 7.04 -15.59
CA ASP A 59 10.67 5.60 -15.46
C ASP A 59 11.23 5.28 -14.06
N GLN A 60 12.10 6.14 -13.52
CA GLN A 60 12.58 6.01 -12.15
C GLN A 60 11.46 6.18 -11.11
N ALA A 61 10.54 7.12 -11.33
CA ALA A 61 9.38 7.30 -10.46
C ALA A 61 8.47 6.06 -10.47
N ILE A 62 8.23 5.46 -11.64
CA ILE A 62 7.46 4.22 -11.78
C ILE A 62 8.10 3.09 -10.98
N GLU A 63 9.41 2.92 -11.06
CA GLU A 63 10.13 1.87 -10.31
C GLU A 63 10.03 2.08 -8.79
N VAL A 64 10.20 3.32 -8.31
CA VAL A 64 10.05 3.64 -6.88
C VAL A 64 8.62 3.40 -6.38
N ILE A 65 7.62 3.77 -7.18
CA ILE A 65 6.21 3.55 -6.86
C ILE A 65 5.92 2.04 -6.80
N ARG A 66 6.41 1.26 -7.77
CA ARG A 66 6.27 -0.19 -7.80
C ARG A 66 6.80 -0.84 -6.51
N GLN A 67 8.04 -0.53 -6.14
CA GLN A 67 8.67 -1.09 -4.95
C GLN A 67 7.89 -0.77 -3.65
N ARG A 68 7.26 0.40 -3.57
CA ARG A 68 6.44 0.81 -2.42
C ARG A 68 5.09 0.12 -2.37
N VAL A 69 4.47 -0.04 -3.53
CA VAL A 69 3.18 -0.74 -3.66
C VAL A 69 3.34 -2.22 -3.38
N ASP A 70 4.44 -2.83 -3.84
CA ASP A 70 4.78 -4.22 -3.51
C ASP A 70 4.96 -4.41 -1.99
N ALA A 71 5.51 -3.40 -1.30
CA ALA A 71 5.62 -3.40 0.16
C ALA A 71 4.28 -3.32 0.90
N LEU A 72 3.19 -2.92 0.24
CA LEU A 72 1.83 -2.96 0.77
C LEU A 72 1.19 -4.35 0.63
N GLY A 73 1.82 -5.29 -0.07
CA GLY A 73 1.32 -6.66 -0.24
C GLY A 73 0.25 -6.82 -1.33
N VAL A 74 0.21 -5.90 -2.28
CA VAL A 74 -0.71 -5.92 -3.43
C VAL A 74 -0.22 -6.91 -4.47
N ALA A 75 -1.13 -7.73 -5.03
CA ALA A 75 -0.80 -8.62 -6.15
C ALA A 75 -0.81 -7.82 -7.45
N GLU A 76 0.32 -7.79 -8.17
CA GLU A 76 0.51 -7.17 -9.50
C GLU A 76 -0.19 -5.79 -9.70
N PRO A 77 0.44 -4.68 -9.27
CA PRO A 77 -0.08 -3.36 -9.59
C PRO A 77 0.07 -3.03 -11.08
N ASP A 78 -0.99 -2.49 -11.69
CA ASP A 78 -0.92 -1.96 -13.06
C ASP A 78 -0.52 -0.48 -13.01
N ILE A 79 0.63 -0.17 -13.60
CA ILE A 79 1.19 1.18 -13.64
C ILE A 79 1.45 1.51 -15.09
N THR A 80 0.61 2.38 -15.64
CA THR A 80 0.68 2.78 -17.05
C THR A 80 0.90 4.28 -17.17
N ARG A 81 1.85 4.67 -18.03
CA ARG A 81 2.08 6.06 -18.39
C ARG A 81 1.06 6.52 -19.43
N GLN A 82 0.29 7.56 -19.12
CA GLN A 82 -0.60 8.24 -20.05
C GLN A 82 -0.06 9.64 -20.37
N GLY A 83 0.76 9.74 -21.42
CA GLY A 83 1.39 11.00 -21.81
C GLY A 83 2.37 11.51 -20.75
N ASN A 84 1.97 12.56 -20.02
CA ASN A 84 2.72 13.11 -18.89
C ASN A 84 2.16 12.68 -17.52
N ALA A 85 1.02 11.99 -17.49
CA ALA A 85 0.41 11.47 -16.28
C ALA A 85 0.80 10.01 -16.05
N ILE A 86 0.83 9.58 -14.80
CA ILE A 86 1.00 8.18 -14.41
C ILE A 86 -0.32 7.70 -13.84
N VAL A 87 -0.89 6.66 -14.44
CA VAL A 87 -2.12 6.01 -13.94
C VAL A 87 -1.71 4.74 -13.21
N ILE A 88 -2.16 4.63 -11.97
CA ILE A 88 -1.88 3.50 -11.08
C ILE A 88 -3.19 2.86 -10.70
N GLU A 89 -3.31 1.55 -10.93
CA GLU A 89 -4.43 0.73 -10.52
C GLU A 89 -3.95 -0.38 -9.60
N LEU A 90 -4.47 -0.40 -8.37
CA LEU A 90 -4.09 -1.36 -7.34
C LEU A 90 -5.28 -2.26 -7.02
N PRO A 91 -5.28 -3.53 -7.46
CA PRO A 91 -6.32 -4.48 -7.13
C PRO A 91 -6.11 -5.07 -5.73
N GLY A 92 -7.18 -5.26 -4.95
CA GLY A 92 -7.10 -5.97 -3.66
C GLY A 92 -6.46 -5.15 -2.53
N VAL A 93 -6.48 -3.82 -2.62
CA VAL A 93 -6.07 -2.94 -1.51
C VAL A 93 -7.23 -2.79 -0.52
N ASP A 94 -7.06 -3.30 0.70
CA ASP A 94 -8.04 -3.19 1.79
C ASP A 94 -8.14 -1.75 2.36
N ASP A 95 -7.02 -1.01 2.39
CA ASP A 95 -6.92 0.34 2.95
C ASP A 95 -6.43 1.36 1.90
N GLN A 96 -7.40 1.97 1.22
CA GLN A 96 -7.15 2.94 0.14
C GLN A 96 -6.42 4.20 0.65
N GLN A 97 -6.70 4.63 1.88
CA GLN A 97 -6.13 5.86 2.45
C GLN A 97 -4.64 5.67 2.71
N ARG A 98 -4.26 4.51 3.26
CA ARG A 98 -2.86 4.16 3.48
C ARG A 98 -2.07 4.02 2.17
N ALA A 99 -2.68 3.43 1.13
CA ALA A 99 -2.05 3.33 -0.18
C ALA A 99 -1.79 4.71 -0.81
N LEU A 100 -2.76 5.62 -0.73
CA LEU A 100 -2.61 7.00 -1.19
C LEU A 100 -1.50 7.76 -0.45
N GLU A 101 -1.37 7.54 0.87
CA GLU A 101 -0.34 8.19 1.68
C GLU A 101 1.07 7.75 1.27
N VAL A 102 1.25 6.46 1.00
CA VAL A 102 2.54 5.88 0.58
C VAL A 102 2.93 6.31 -0.84
N ILE A 103 1.96 6.46 -1.74
CA ILE A 103 2.19 6.88 -3.12
C ILE A 103 2.38 8.41 -3.21
N GLY A 104 1.65 9.17 -2.41
CA GLY A 104 1.68 10.63 -2.39
C GLY A 104 2.91 11.26 -1.71
N GLN A 105 3.70 10.48 -0.97
CA GLN A 105 4.91 10.98 -0.32
C GLN A 105 6.11 11.01 -1.28
N THR A 106 6.72 12.17 -1.48
CA THR A 106 7.98 12.28 -2.25
C THR A 106 9.13 11.55 -1.56
N ALA A 107 9.83 10.68 -2.29
CA ALA A 107 10.92 9.83 -1.79
C ALA A 107 12.25 10.57 -1.60
N GLU A 108 12.31 11.65 -0.82
CA GLU A 108 13.56 12.42 -0.68
C GLU A 108 14.41 11.92 0.50
N LEU A 109 15.54 11.26 0.19
CA LEU A 109 16.53 10.85 1.18
C LEU A 109 17.68 11.85 1.24
N ARG A 110 17.95 12.40 2.43
CA ARG A 110 19.08 13.31 2.67
C ARG A 110 19.97 12.79 3.80
N PHE A 111 21.26 12.61 3.52
CA PHE A 111 22.25 12.40 4.56
C PHE A 111 22.65 13.75 5.16
N ARG A 112 22.50 13.89 6.48
CA ARG A 112 22.96 15.07 7.22
C ARG A 112 24.11 14.69 8.14
N PRO A 113 25.24 15.45 8.16
CA PRO A 113 26.32 15.20 9.10
C PRO A 113 25.85 15.50 10.53
N VAL A 114 26.22 14.64 11.47
CA VAL A 114 25.95 14.84 12.90
C VAL A 114 26.91 15.92 13.42
N GLN A 115 26.38 17.06 13.85
CA GLN A 115 27.22 18.19 14.25
C GLN A 115 27.81 18.08 15.66
N ALA A 116 27.10 17.41 16.58
CA ALA A 116 27.59 17.18 17.93
C ALA A 116 26.90 15.98 18.56
N VAL A 117 27.67 15.17 19.29
CA VAL A 117 27.14 14.14 20.19
C VAL A 117 27.16 14.74 21.59
N ILE A 118 26.00 15.01 22.16
CA ILE A 118 25.88 15.49 23.55
C ILE A 118 25.92 14.24 24.44
N PRO A 119 26.97 14.04 25.26
CA PRO A 119 26.97 12.95 26.22
C PRO A 119 25.81 13.16 27.21
N PRO A 120 25.11 12.09 27.62
CA PRO A 120 24.06 12.21 28.62
C PRO A 120 24.65 12.86 29.86
N ALA A 121 23.99 13.91 30.38
CA ALA A 121 24.43 14.62 31.56
C ALA A 121 24.60 13.62 32.70
N GLY A 122 25.86 13.26 32.97
CA GLY A 122 26.21 12.37 34.05
C GLY A 122 25.72 12.95 35.36
N THR A 123 25.13 12.10 36.18
CA THR A 123 24.76 12.34 37.58
C THR A 123 25.85 13.16 38.28
N PRO A 124 25.50 14.19 39.09
CA PRO A 124 26.49 15.04 39.75
C PRO A 124 27.35 14.20 40.70
N GLY A 125 28.62 13.96 40.37
CA GLY A 125 29.55 13.25 41.27
C GLY A 125 30.69 12.44 40.66
N ALA A 126 30.77 12.25 39.34
CA ALA A 126 31.91 11.57 38.73
C ALA A 126 33.10 12.54 38.51
N PRO A 127 34.34 12.18 38.91
CA PRO A 127 35.51 13.03 38.75
C PRO A 127 35.80 13.31 37.26
N PRO A 128 36.39 14.48 36.93
CA PRO A 128 36.68 14.85 35.55
C PRO A 128 37.76 13.94 34.98
N THR A 129 37.37 12.87 34.30
CA THR A 129 38.28 12.14 33.43
C THR A 129 38.53 12.99 32.20
N THR A 130 39.61 13.78 32.26
CA THR A 130 40.25 14.45 31.13
C THR A 130 40.85 13.39 30.21
N ALA A 131 40.01 12.63 29.52
CA ALA A 131 40.40 11.82 28.38
C ALA A 131 39.60 12.32 27.18
N PRO A 132 40.25 12.69 26.06
CA PRO A 132 39.52 12.96 24.84
C PRO A 132 38.82 11.66 24.44
N VAL A 133 37.50 11.60 24.60
CA VAL A 133 36.67 10.60 23.94
C VAL A 133 36.65 11.00 22.47
N VAL A 134 37.72 10.66 21.77
CA VAL A 134 37.73 10.66 20.31
C VAL A 134 36.75 9.54 19.93
N PRO A 135 35.63 9.84 19.25
CA PRO A 135 34.91 8.79 18.57
C PRO A 135 35.81 8.42 17.40
N THR A 136 36.69 7.44 17.59
CA THR A 136 37.23 6.73 16.45
C THR A 136 36.02 6.15 15.75
N LEU A 137 35.63 6.76 14.63
CA LEU A 137 34.82 6.11 13.61
C LEU A 137 35.61 4.86 13.25
N ARG A 138 35.33 3.78 13.96
CA ARG A 138 35.88 2.48 13.66
C ARG A 138 35.23 2.14 12.32
N PRO A 139 36.00 2.04 11.23
CA PRO A 139 35.42 1.57 9.98
C PRO A 139 34.80 0.22 10.30
N CYS A 140 33.60 -0.05 9.80
CA CYS A 140 33.01 -1.40 9.76
C CYS A 140 33.84 -2.36 8.87
N ALA A 141 35.16 -2.22 8.83
CA ALA A 141 36.09 -3.08 8.12
C ALA A 141 36.59 -4.26 8.98
N SER A 142 36.07 -4.45 10.20
CA SER A 142 36.49 -5.55 11.09
C SER A 142 35.36 -6.37 11.72
N VAL A 143 34.10 -6.16 11.33
CA VAL A 143 33.13 -7.26 11.45
C VAL A 143 33.47 -8.19 10.30
N SER A 144 34.06 -9.32 10.64
CA SER A 144 34.25 -10.47 9.78
C SER A 144 33.07 -10.62 8.82
N CYS A 145 33.24 -10.24 7.55
CA CYS A 145 32.50 -10.87 6.48
C CYS A 145 32.86 -12.35 6.52
N PRO A 146 31.94 -13.29 6.79
CA PRO A 146 32.13 -14.63 6.28
C PRO A 146 32.09 -14.51 4.77
N SER A 147 33.27 -14.44 4.16
CA SER A 147 33.48 -14.79 2.77
C SER A 147 32.86 -16.16 2.53
N SER A 148 31.69 -16.21 1.88
CA SER A 148 31.24 -17.33 1.07
C SER A 148 29.96 -16.99 0.34
N ARG A 149 30.08 -16.86 -0.99
CA ARG A 149 29.04 -16.86 -2.05
C ARG A 149 28.48 -15.51 -2.47
N ILE A 150 29.23 -14.94 -3.43
CA ILE A 150 28.71 -14.54 -4.74
C ILE A 150 27.63 -15.54 -5.21
N CYS A 151 26.41 -15.04 -5.38
CA CYS A 151 25.49 -15.28 -6.50
C CYS A 151 24.49 -14.13 -6.52
#